data_AF-A0A563U6N1-F1
#
_entry.id   AF-A0A563U6N1-F1
#
_cell.length_a   1.000
_cell.length_b   1.000
_cell.length_c   1.000
_cell.angle_alpha   90.00
_cell.angle_beta   90.00
_cell.angle_gamma   90.00
#
_symmetry.space_group_name_H-M   'P 1'
#
loop_
_entity.id
_entity.type
_entity.pdbx_description
1 polymer ?
#
loop_
_entity_poly.entity_id
_entity_poly.type
_entity_poly.pdbx_seq_one_letter_code
_entity_poly.pdbx_strand_id
1 'polypeptide(L)'
;MSDNHSPLNVQIPNQGWKQFLTARDEMLAAYDKARTLSAKKAVQTSHGVVAEAEFRQWLINFLPKRYGVTSGYIISQGVPNAQHMVHYDVIIYDQLESPILWVDNSSDASSQGRSLAVPVEYVRGVIEVKSAFKKNSVEKAVEQLAKLKPLMSYIDAANSPVKLYLPGNFFCATVFFELRKEDETDFAALDALVEASILRGFYGGYILRIDTLDKYYSGKLSLLRDAEDRKSSNKSLFFWATSKSKKVSEGLYFKTQLTHSESYFSEFAFDIIALLKGTYHPNVLSSFYGMGTTQWEAGHTADIRYFKPDDVKRYQEENEKFFNPKTD
;
A
#
# COMPACT_ATOMS: atom_id res chain seq x y z
N MET A 1 38.33 -19.67 16.03
CA MET A 1 38.53 -18.33 16.63
C MET A 1 37.55 -17.41 15.95
N SER A 2 36.41 -17.15 16.60
CA SER A 2 35.33 -16.31 16.09
C SER A 2 35.37 -14.98 16.84
N ASP A 3 36.13 -14.01 16.33
CA ASP A 3 36.07 -12.64 16.82
C ASP A 3 34.76 -12.00 16.32
N ASN A 4 33.71 -12.12 17.12
CA ASN A 4 32.47 -11.38 16.91
C ASN A 4 32.33 -10.33 18.03
N HIS A 5 33.22 -9.35 18.00
CA HIS A 5 33.25 -8.19 18.90
C HIS A 5 32.62 -6.95 18.26
N SER A 6 31.47 -7.09 17.61
CA SER A 6 30.72 -5.88 17.24
C SER A 6 30.09 -5.29 18.51
N PRO A 7 30.36 -4.01 18.86
CA PRO A 7 29.68 -3.35 19.97
C PRO A 7 28.19 -3.09 19.68
N LEU A 8 27.78 -3.27 18.41
CA LEU A 8 26.42 -3.10 17.95
C LEU A 8 25.82 -4.47 17.58
N ASN A 9 24.65 -4.75 18.12
CA ASN A 9 23.86 -5.94 17.81
C ASN A 9 22.54 -5.52 17.16
N VAL A 10 22.08 -6.30 16.19
CA VAL A 10 20.73 -6.12 15.63
C VAL A 10 19.72 -6.38 16.73
N GLN A 11 18.83 -5.42 16.96
CA GLN A 11 17.73 -5.55 17.92
C GLN A 11 16.40 -5.71 17.19
N ILE A 12 15.62 -6.70 17.64
CA ILE A 12 14.24 -6.94 17.23
C ILE A 12 13.41 -7.06 18.52
N PRO A 13 12.32 -6.30 18.68
CA PRO A 13 11.86 -5.28 17.74
C PRO A 13 12.82 -4.09 17.65
N ASN A 14 12.87 -3.42 16.50
CA ASN A 14 13.66 -2.20 16.33
C ASN A 14 13.04 -1.04 17.15
N GLN A 15 13.70 0.10 17.29
CA GLN A 15 13.08 1.28 17.90
C GLN A 15 12.13 2.01 16.93
N GLY A 16 12.31 1.84 15.61
CA GLY A 16 11.58 2.60 14.59
C GLY A 16 10.13 2.18 14.34
N TRP A 17 9.74 0.91 14.57
CA TRP A 17 8.40 0.42 14.17
C TRP A 17 7.24 1.19 14.83
N LYS A 18 7.39 1.62 16.10
CA LYS A 18 6.37 2.43 16.80
C LYS A 18 6.15 3.80 16.17
N GLN A 19 7.21 4.40 15.61
CA GLN A 19 7.08 5.70 14.93
C GLN A 19 6.22 5.55 13.67
N PHE A 20 6.38 4.44 12.93
CA PHE A 20 5.52 4.13 11.79
C PHE A 20 4.07 3.91 12.20
N LEU A 21 3.82 3.16 13.29
CA LEU A 21 2.45 2.99 13.81
C LEU A 21 1.82 4.33 14.22
N THR A 22 2.60 5.23 14.81
CA THR A 22 2.13 6.58 15.19
C THR A 22 1.73 7.37 13.96
N ALA A 23 2.59 7.45 12.94
CA ALA A 23 2.30 8.16 11.69
C ALA A 23 1.08 7.58 10.97
N ARG A 24 0.89 6.26 11.02
CA ARG A 24 -0.29 5.60 10.48
C ARG A 24 -1.56 5.98 11.23
N ASP A 25 -1.51 5.96 12.56
CA ASP A 25 -2.64 6.31 13.42
C ASP A 25 -3.05 7.78 13.23
N GLU A 26 -2.09 8.69 13.00
CA GLU A 26 -2.37 10.09 12.65
C GLU A 26 -3.15 10.21 11.34
N MET A 27 -2.71 9.53 10.27
CA MET A 27 -3.43 9.51 8.99
C MET A 27 -4.85 8.92 9.15
N LEU A 28 -4.99 7.83 9.89
CA LEU A 28 -6.29 7.19 10.16
C LEU A 28 -7.22 8.08 10.98
N ALA A 29 -6.69 8.82 11.96
CA ALA A 29 -7.46 9.76 12.76
C ALA A 29 -7.99 10.94 11.93
N ALA A 30 -7.16 11.50 11.05
CA ALA A 30 -7.57 12.54 10.12
C ALA A 30 -8.66 12.05 9.16
N TYR A 31 -8.48 10.84 8.61
CA TYR A 31 -9.48 10.15 7.79
C TYR A 31 -10.81 9.94 8.53
N ASP A 32 -10.79 9.43 9.76
CA ASP A 32 -12.00 9.18 10.55
C ASP A 32 -12.74 10.47 10.91
N LYS A 33 -12.00 11.53 11.25
CA LYS A 33 -12.56 12.86 11.46
C LYS A 33 -13.28 13.35 10.21
N ALA A 34 -12.64 13.22 9.03
CA ALA A 34 -13.23 13.58 7.76
C ALA A 34 -14.47 12.73 7.42
N ARG A 35 -14.43 11.42 7.68
CA ARG A 35 -15.56 10.50 7.49
C ARG A 35 -16.77 10.90 8.34
N THR A 36 -16.53 11.20 9.62
CA THR A 36 -17.56 11.65 10.57
C THR A 36 -18.21 12.97 10.14
N LEU A 37 -17.40 13.94 9.68
CA LEU A 37 -17.90 15.22 9.17
C LEU A 37 -18.65 15.06 7.83
N SER A 38 -18.20 14.14 6.97
CA SER A 38 -18.79 13.87 5.66
C SER A 38 -20.13 13.15 5.75
N ALA A 39 -20.34 12.32 6.79
CA ALA A 39 -21.61 11.61 7.01
C ALA A 39 -22.82 12.55 7.14
N LYS A 40 -22.58 13.82 7.49
CA LYS A 40 -23.60 14.87 7.60
C LYS A 40 -23.85 15.63 6.29
N LYS A 41 -23.11 15.33 5.21
CA LYS A 41 -23.19 16.00 3.90
C LYS A 41 -23.88 15.11 2.86
N ALA A 42 -24.56 15.72 1.89
CA ALA A 42 -25.22 15.02 0.78
C ALA A 42 -24.24 14.30 -0.17
N VAL A 43 -23.03 14.85 -0.34
CA VAL A 43 -21.95 14.23 -1.11
C VAL A 43 -20.85 13.78 -0.16
N GLN A 44 -20.63 12.47 -0.07
CA GLN A 44 -19.69 11.85 0.87
C GLN A 44 -18.31 11.59 0.23
N THR A 45 -17.80 12.43 -0.67
CA THR A 45 -16.47 12.22 -1.30
C THR A 45 -15.31 12.82 -0.52
N SER A 46 -15.58 13.73 0.43
CA SER A 46 -14.53 14.49 1.13
C SER A 46 -13.57 13.64 1.97
N HIS A 47 -14.01 12.50 2.49
CA HIS A 47 -13.13 11.61 3.25
C HIS A 47 -12.09 10.90 2.37
N GLY A 48 -12.41 10.64 1.09
CA GLY A 48 -11.43 10.11 0.12
C GLY A 48 -10.35 11.13 -0.22
N VAL A 49 -10.74 12.39 -0.44
CA VAL A 49 -9.80 13.49 -0.68
C VAL A 49 -8.84 13.69 0.51
N VAL A 50 -9.35 13.59 1.74
CA VAL A 50 -8.51 13.65 2.94
C VAL A 50 -7.57 12.45 3.01
N ALA A 51 -8.05 11.23 2.72
CA ALA A 51 -7.20 10.04 2.69
C ALA A 51 -6.01 10.20 1.73
N GLU A 52 -6.28 10.66 0.50
CA GLU A 52 -5.24 10.94 -0.49
C GLU A 52 -4.24 12.01 -0.01
N ALA A 53 -4.73 13.12 0.54
CA ALA A 53 -3.90 14.23 1.01
C ALA A 53 -3.00 13.83 2.18
N GLU A 54 -3.54 13.15 3.19
CA GLU A 54 -2.79 12.66 4.35
C GLU A 54 -1.73 11.65 3.94
N PHE A 55 -2.07 10.73 3.03
CA PHE A 55 -1.10 9.75 2.52
C PHE A 55 0.03 10.43 1.72
N ARG A 56 -0.29 11.40 0.86
CA ARG A 56 0.72 12.23 0.17
C ARG A 56 1.61 12.94 1.18
N GLN A 57 1.03 13.57 2.20
CA GLN A 57 1.79 14.33 3.19
C GLN A 57 2.73 13.43 4.01
N TRP A 58 2.28 12.22 4.38
CA TRP A 58 3.14 11.24 5.00
C TRP A 58 4.33 10.86 4.11
N LEU A 59 4.11 10.58 2.83
CA LEU A 59 5.20 10.30 1.88
C LEU A 59 6.17 11.48 1.73
N ILE A 60 5.69 12.74 1.68
CA ILE A 60 6.54 13.94 1.61
C ILE A 60 7.48 14.05 2.82
N ASN A 61 6.97 13.68 3.99
CA ASN A 61 7.72 13.74 5.24
C ASN A 61 8.70 12.57 5.36
N PHE A 62 8.33 11.39 4.88
CA PHE A 62 9.10 10.16 5.01
C PHE A 62 10.18 9.99 3.93
N LEU A 63 9.85 10.26 2.66
CA LEU A 63 10.75 9.98 1.55
C LEU A 63 11.97 10.92 1.53
N PRO A 64 13.13 10.45 1.03
CA PRO A 64 14.28 11.31 0.78
C PRO A 64 13.89 12.52 -0.07
N LYS A 65 14.44 13.71 0.24
CA LYS A 65 14.10 14.98 -0.44
C LYS A 65 14.40 15.03 -1.95
N ARG A 66 15.10 14.03 -2.48
CA ARG A 66 15.22 13.84 -3.93
C ARG A 66 13.89 13.48 -4.59
N TYR A 67 12.99 12.81 -3.86
CA TYR A 67 11.71 12.38 -4.39
C TYR A 67 10.63 13.38 -4.02
N GLY A 68 10.02 13.96 -5.05
CA GLY A 68 8.83 14.77 -4.91
C GLY A 68 7.59 13.88 -4.90
N VAL A 69 6.55 14.32 -4.20
CA VAL A 69 5.25 13.63 -4.12
C VAL A 69 4.15 14.65 -4.37
N THR A 70 3.24 14.33 -5.28
CA THR A 70 2.17 15.24 -5.68
C THR A 70 0.96 14.46 -6.18
N SER A 71 -0.18 15.12 -6.33
CA SER A 71 -1.25 14.65 -7.22
C SER A 71 -1.17 15.34 -8.56
N GLY A 72 -1.87 14.82 -9.56
CA GLY A 72 -2.04 15.52 -10.82
C GLY A 72 -1.74 14.62 -12.00
N TYR A 73 -0.97 15.12 -12.95
CA TYR A 73 -0.95 14.59 -14.30
C TYR A 73 0.45 14.13 -14.69
N ILE A 74 0.51 13.10 -15.53
CA ILE A 74 1.75 12.69 -16.19
C ILE A 74 1.67 13.17 -17.62
N ILE A 75 2.67 13.91 -18.07
CA ILE A 75 2.74 14.46 -19.42
C ILE A 75 3.85 13.79 -20.21
N SER A 76 3.54 13.47 -21.46
CA SER A 76 4.47 12.85 -22.40
C SER A 76 4.31 13.51 -23.75
N GLN A 77 5.42 13.69 -24.46
CA GLN A 77 5.40 14.23 -25.83
C GLN A 77 4.68 13.29 -26.81
N GLY A 78 4.43 12.04 -26.42
CA GLY A 78 3.70 11.05 -27.21
C GLY A 78 2.18 11.09 -27.03
N VAL A 79 1.66 11.88 -26.08
CA VAL A 79 0.22 12.01 -25.82
C VAL A 79 -0.30 13.26 -26.52
N PRO A 80 -1.30 13.16 -27.43
CA PRO A 80 -1.85 14.33 -28.10
C PRO A 80 -2.49 15.33 -27.13
N ASN A 81 -2.27 16.62 -27.35
CA ASN A 81 -2.83 17.71 -26.53
C ASN A 81 -4.37 17.72 -26.44
N ALA A 82 -5.06 17.12 -27.42
CA ALA A 82 -6.52 17.02 -27.44
C ALA A 82 -7.09 15.95 -26.50
N GLN A 83 -6.23 15.11 -25.91
CA GLN A 83 -6.65 14.05 -25.00
C GLN A 83 -6.82 14.58 -23.59
N HIS A 84 -7.89 14.16 -22.91
CA HIS A 84 -8.12 14.52 -21.50
C HIS A 84 -6.98 13.97 -20.64
N MET A 85 -6.40 14.85 -19.81
CA MET A 85 -5.34 14.45 -18.90
C MET A 85 -5.89 13.56 -17.78
N VAL A 86 -5.14 12.51 -17.46
CA VAL A 86 -5.48 11.57 -16.39
C VAL A 86 -4.90 12.09 -15.09
N HIS A 87 -5.77 12.37 -14.12
CA HIS A 87 -5.37 12.73 -12.76
C HIS A 87 -5.01 11.46 -11.97
N TYR A 88 -3.93 11.52 -11.19
CA TYR A 88 -3.46 10.45 -10.31
C TYR A 88 -3.38 10.96 -8.87
N ASP A 89 -3.81 10.11 -7.94
CA ASP A 89 -3.88 10.41 -6.51
C ASP A 89 -2.49 10.71 -5.93
N VAL A 90 -1.48 9.91 -6.32
CA VAL A 90 -0.09 10.06 -5.89
C VAL A 90 0.85 9.78 -7.06
N ILE A 91 1.71 10.76 -7.37
CA ILE A 91 2.84 10.66 -8.28
C ILE A 91 4.11 10.88 -7.47
N ILE A 92 5.03 9.93 -7.51
CA ILE A 92 6.38 10.06 -6.95
C ILE A 92 7.35 10.28 -8.11
N TYR A 93 8.19 11.32 -8.02
CA TYR A 93 9.07 11.73 -9.12
C TYR A 93 10.43 12.21 -8.65
N ASP A 94 11.41 12.26 -9.56
CA ASP A 94 12.76 12.78 -9.28
C ASP A 94 12.73 14.33 -9.23
N GLN A 95 12.55 14.89 -8.05
CA GLN A 95 12.35 16.33 -7.86
C GLN A 95 13.60 17.17 -8.14
N LEU A 96 14.79 16.59 -8.01
CA LEU A 96 16.04 17.33 -8.26
C LEU A 96 16.25 17.61 -9.75
N GLU A 97 15.79 16.70 -10.60
CA GLU A 97 16.04 16.75 -12.05
C GLU A 97 14.80 17.15 -12.86
N SER A 98 13.61 17.06 -12.27
CA SER A 98 12.35 17.29 -12.98
C SER A 98 11.99 18.78 -13.06
N PRO A 99 11.72 19.32 -14.27
CA PRO A 99 11.07 20.61 -14.41
C PRO A 99 9.59 20.49 -14.03
N ILE A 100 9.07 21.50 -13.33
CA ILE A 100 7.63 21.61 -13.07
C ILE A 100 7.01 22.41 -14.22
N LEU A 101 6.26 21.73 -15.09
CA LEU A 101 5.78 22.33 -16.34
C LEU A 101 4.47 23.12 -16.20
N TRP A 102 3.60 22.75 -15.26
CA TRP A 102 2.43 23.55 -14.91
C TRP A 102 2.01 23.34 -13.44
N VAL A 103 1.14 24.21 -12.92
CA VAL A 103 0.48 24.05 -11.63
C VAL A 103 -0.99 24.38 -11.84
N ASP A 104 -1.88 23.41 -11.62
CA ASP A 104 -3.31 23.73 -11.57
C ASP A 104 -3.60 24.50 -10.26
N ASN A 105 -3.78 25.80 -10.39
CA ASN A 105 -4.11 26.70 -9.29
C ASN A 105 -5.64 26.82 -9.19
N SER A 106 -6.31 25.76 -8.72
CA SER A 106 -7.67 25.99 -8.20
C SER A 106 -7.57 26.87 -6.95
N SER A 107 -8.37 27.95 -6.90
CA SER A 107 -8.34 28.94 -5.81
C SER A 107 -8.71 28.36 -4.43
N ASP A 108 -9.26 27.15 -4.41
CA ASP A 108 -9.69 26.42 -3.20
C ASP A 108 -8.70 25.33 -2.76
N ALA A 109 -7.60 25.12 -3.48
CA ALA A 109 -6.58 24.13 -3.14
C ALA A 109 -5.52 24.70 -2.20
N SER A 110 -5.33 24.06 -1.04
CA SER A 110 -4.14 24.27 -0.19
C SER A 110 -2.86 23.98 -0.99
N SER A 111 -1.68 24.30 -0.45
CA SER A 111 -0.39 23.90 -1.05
C SER A 111 -0.30 22.39 -1.33
N GLN A 112 -1.09 21.56 -0.64
CA GLN A 112 -1.22 20.11 -0.84
C GLN A 112 -2.27 19.68 -1.90
N GLY A 113 -3.11 20.60 -2.36
CA GLY A 113 -4.13 20.38 -3.39
C GLY A 113 -3.70 20.85 -4.79
N ARG A 114 -2.49 21.40 -4.93
CA ARG A 114 -1.93 21.80 -6.23
C ARG A 114 -1.60 20.55 -7.05
N SER A 115 -2.33 20.34 -8.14
CA SER A 115 -2.01 19.29 -9.10
C SER A 115 -0.86 19.75 -10.00
N LEU A 116 0.21 18.96 -10.07
CA LEU A 116 1.35 19.22 -10.96
C LEU A 116 1.24 18.36 -12.22
N ALA A 117 1.88 18.79 -13.32
CA ALA A 117 2.22 17.91 -14.42
C ALA A 117 3.69 17.57 -14.31
N VAL A 118 3.95 16.27 -14.24
CA VAL A 118 5.29 15.73 -14.18
C VAL A 118 5.61 15.09 -15.53
N PRO A 119 6.74 15.46 -16.19
CA PRO A 119 7.18 14.78 -17.39
C PRO A 119 7.46 13.30 -17.13
N VAL A 120 7.04 12.46 -18.07
CA VAL A 120 6.97 11.00 -17.95
C VAL A 120 8.30 10.35 -17.53
N GLU A 121 9.43 10.88 -17.97
CA GLU A 121 10.77 10.37 -17.70
C GLU A 121 11.23 10.55 -16.25
N TYR A 122 10.63 11.51 -15.53
CA TYR A 122 10.96 11.78 -14.13
C TYR A 122 10.05 11.04 -13.15
N VAL A 123 8.94 10.46 -13.63
CA VAL A 123 8.01 9.71 -12.80
C VAL A 123 8.64 8.39 -12.38
N ARG A 124 8.72 8.16 -11.07
CA ARG A 124 9.27 6.94 -10.47
C ARG A 124 8.21 6.00 -9.94
N GLY A 125 7.05 6.52 -9.54
CA GLY A 125 5.92 5.65 -9.23
C GLY A 125 4.59 6.36 -9.14
N VAL A 126 3.52 5.56 -9.26
CA VAL A 126 2.13 6.02 -9.08
C VAL A 126 1.44 5.14 -8.06
N ILE A 127 0.78 5.76 -7.09
CA ILE A 127 0.01 5.03 -6.07
C ILE A 127 -1.44 5.51 -6.14
N GLU A 128 -2.34 4.57 -6.34
CA GLU A 128 -3.78 4.82 -6.31
C GLU A 128 -4.31 4.63 -4.90
N VAL A 129 -5.02 5.61 -4.36
CA VAL A 129 -5.48 5.61 -2.97
C VAL A 129 -7.00 5.46 -2.95
N LYS A 130 -7.49 4.59 -2.07
CA LYS A 130 -8.93 4.39 -1.88
C LYS A 130 -9.26 4.31 -0.40
N SER A 131 -10.49 4.71 -0.07
CA SER A 131 -10.94 4.71 1.32
C SER A 131 -11.07 3.29 1.90
N ALA A 132 -11.71 2.37 1.18
CA ALA A 132 -11.97 1.02 1.66
C ALA A 132 -11.57 -0.05 0.65
N PHE A 133 -11.08 -1.19 1.13
CA PHE A 133 -10.84 -2.39 0.35
C PHE A 133 -12.13 -3.19 0.18
N LYS A 134 -12.73 -3.07 -1.00
CA LYS A 134 -13.92 -3.80 -1.45
C LYS A 134 -13.97 -3.83 -2.96
N LYS A 135 -14.72 -4.75 -3.55
CA LYS A 135 -14.73 -5.02 -5.00
C LYS A 135 -14.80 -3.75 -5.85
N ASN A 136 -15.85 -2.95 -5.70
CA ASN A 136 -16.05 -1.75 -6.52
C ASN A 136 -14.93 -0.71 -6.36
N SER A 137 -14.30 -0.66 -5.18
CA SER A 137 -13.19 0.26 -4.89
C SER A 137 -11.90 -0.22 -5.55
N VAL A 138 -11.65 -1.52 -5.50
CA VAL A 138 -10.53 -2.17 -6.17
C VAL A 138 -10.67 -2.07 -7.69
N GLU A 139 -11.83 -2.37 -8.26
CA GLU A 139 -12.07 -2.26 -9.70
C GLU A 139 -11.73 -0.85 -10.21
N LYS A 140 -12.22 0.19 -9.52
CA LYS A 140 -11.88 1.58 -9.83
C LYS A 140 -10.39 1.86 -9.74
N ALA A 141 -9.70 1.33 -8.72
CA ALA A 141 -8.27 1.53 -8.59
C ALA A 141 -7.49 0.86 -9.72
N VAL A 142 -7.86 -0.36 -10.10
CA VAL A 142 -7.25 -1.09 -11.22
C VAL A 142 -7.53 -0.39 -12.55
N GLU A 143 -8.76 0.06 -12.78
CA GLU A 143 -9.14 0.84 -13.97
C GLU A 143 -8.34 2.13 -14.07
N GLN A 144 -8.12 2.82 -12.94
CA GLN A 144 -7.34 4.05 -12.88
C GLN A 144 -5.87 3.78 -13.22
N LEU A 145 -5.24 2.77 -12.60
CA LEU A 145 -3.87 2.38 -12.91
C LEU A 145 -3.72 1.87 -14.35
N ALA A 146 -4.74 1.22 -14.91
CA ALA A 146 -4.72 0.75 -16.29
C ALA A 146 -4.61 1.89 -17.32
N LYS A 147 -4.95 3.13 -16.94
CA LYS A 147 -4.74 4.32 -17.77
C LYS A 147 -3.25 4.65 -18.01
N LEU A 148 -2.34 4.06 -17.23
CA LEU A 148 -0.89 4.17 -17.43
C LEU A 148 -0.38 3.31 -18.59
N LYS A 149 -1.16 2.32 -19.08
CA LYS A 149 -0.72 1.36 -20.12
C LYS A 149 -0.07 2.01 -21.35
N PRO A 150 -0.61 3.10 -21.93
CA PRO A 150 0.04 3.77 -23.07
C PRO A 150 1.44 4.27 -22.76
N LEU A 151 1.68 4.71 -21.51
CA LEU A 151 2.99 5.18 -21.07
C LEU A 151 3.92 4.03 -20.64
N MET A 152 3.43 2.80 -20.55
CA MET A 152 4.19 1.61 -20.12
C MET A 152 4.60 0.70 -21.29
N SER A 153 4.14 0.98 -22.51
CA SER A 153 4.27 0.06 -23.65
C SER A 153 5.72 -0.16 -24.09
N TYR A 154 6.63 0.75 -23.74
CA TYR A 154 8.05 0.63 -24.08
C TYR A 154 8.93 1.25 -22.98
N ILE A 155 10.24 1.06 -23.07
CA ILE A 155 11.24 1.73 -22.23
C ILE A 155 12.19 2.46 -23.17
N ASP A 156 12.18 3.79 -23.13
CA ASP A 156 13.09 4.58 -23.95
C ASP A 156 14.56 4.28 -23.64
N ALA A 157 15.40 4.27 -24.66
CA ALA A 157 16.84 4.18 -24.48
C ALA A 157 17.35 5.34 -23.62
N ALA A 158 18.35 5.09 -22.76
CA ALA A 158 18.86 6.09 -21.82
C ALA A 158 19.29 7.38 -22.52
N ASN A 159 19.92 7.27 -23.69
CA ASN A 159 20.40 8.38 -24.53
C ASN A 159 19.37 8.91 -25.54
N SER A 160 18.12 8.42 -25.54
CA SER A 160 17.08 8.96 -26.42
C SER A 160 16.83 10.44 -26.09
N PRO A 161 16.86 11.35 -27.09
CA PRO A 161 16.56 12.77 -26.88
C PRO A 161 15.06 13.02 -26.62
N VAL A 162 14.21 12.05 -26.97
CA VAL A 162 12.76 12.11 -26.76
C VAL A 162 12.39 11.03 -25.76
N LYS A 163 11.64 11.41 -24.72
CA LYS A 163 11.12 10.50 -23.71
C LYS A 163 9.59 10.45 -23.82
N LEU A 164 9.09 9.28 -24.16
CA LEU A 164 7.67 9.05 -24.42
C LEU A 164 7.04 8.17 -23.33
N TYR A 165 7.85 7.31 -22.70
CA TYR A 165 7.38 6.26 -21.82
C TYR A 165 7.94 6.40 -20.40
N LEU A 166 7.24 5.77 -19.46
CA LEU A 166 7.68 5.65 -18.07
C LEU A 166 9.02 4.89 -18.04
N PRO A 167 9.93 5.25 -17.11
CA PRO A 167 11.23 4.61 -17.03
C PRO A 167 11.12 3.13 -16.64
N GLY A 168 12.19 2.37 -16.90
CA GLY A 168 12.22 0.93 -16.60
C GLY A 168 12.12 0.59 -15.12
N ASN A 169 12.53 1.51 -14.23
CA ASN A 169 12.42 1.37 -12.78
C ASN A 169 11.12 1.97 -12.20
N PHE A 170 10.15 2.32 -13.05
CA PHE A 170 8.82 2.75 -12.62
C PHE A 170 8.09 1.63 -11.86
N PHE A 171 7.34 2.00 -10.82
CA PHE A 171 6.38 1.08 -10.17
C PHE A 171 4.99 1.70 -10.00
N CYS A 172 3.97 0.87 -9.84
CA CYS A 172 2.67 1.31 -9.39
C CYS A 172 2.09 0.43 -8.29
N ALA A 173 1.24 0.99 -7.44
CA ALA A 173 0.66 0.28 -6.30
C ALA A 173 -0.73 0.82 -5.95
N THR A 174 -1.41 0.11 -5.06
CA THR A 174 -2.68 0.52 -4.49
C THR A 174 -2.57 0.67 -2.96
N VAL A 175 -3.27 1.63 -2.39
CA VAL A 175 -3.38 1.79 -0.93
C VAL A 175 -4.84 1.95 -0.56
N PHE A 176 -5.27 1.18 0.43
CA PHE A 176 -6.61 1.24 0.99
C PHE A 176 -6.52 1.66 2.45
N PHE A 177 -7.32 2.63 2.87
CA PHE A 177 -7.26 3.10 4.27
C PHE A 177 -7.83 2.07 5.24
N GLU A 178 -8.88 1.34 4.85
CA GLU A 178 -9.48 0.35 5.72
C GLU A 178 -10.02 -0.89 4.99
N LEU A 179 -10.08 -2.01 5.70
CA LEU A 179 -10.90 -3.18 5.38
C LEU A 179 -11.94 -3.34 6.48
N ARG A 180 -13.22 -3.18 6.12
CA ARG A 180 -14.34 -3.08 7.06
C ARG A 180 -14.96 -4.43 7.37
N LYS A 181 -15.67 -4.53 8.50
CA LYS A 181 -16.35 -5.77 8.90
C LYS A 181 -17.38 -6.23 7.88
N GLU A 182 -18.15 -5.31 7.29
CA GLU A 182 -19.14 -5.65 6.26
C GLU A 182 -18.52 -6.22 4.96
N ASP A 183 -17.23 -5.93 4.72
CA ASP A 183 -16.49 -6.35 3.52
C ASP A 183 -15.62 -7.59 3.78
N GLU A 184 -15.64 -8.19 4.99
CA GLU A 184 -14.76 -9.30 5.40
C GLU A 184 -14.77 -10.51 4.44
N THR A 185 -15.92 -10.78 3.82
CA THR A 185 -16.11 -11.92 2.91
C THR A 185 -16.15 -11.51 1.44
N ASP A 186 -15.82 -10.26 1.10
CA ASP A 186 -15.78 -9.78 -0.28
C ASP A 186 -14.50 -10.24 -1.01
N PHE A 187 -14.34 -11.55 -1.17
CA PHE A 187 -13.17 -12.13 -1.85
C PHE A 187 -13.06 -11.71 -3.32
N ALA A 188 -14.15 -11.22 -3.92
CA ALA A 188 -14.15 -10.67 -5.27
C ALA A 188 -13.28 -9.41 -5.37
N ALA A 189 -13.00 -8.72 -4.26
CA ALA A 189 -12.01 -7.64 -4.21
C ALA A 189 -10.59 -8.13 -4.56
N LEU A 190 -10.19 -9.33 -4.11
CA LEU A 190 -8.88 -9.90 -4.48
C LEU A 190 -8.85 -10.31 -5.95
N ASP A 191 -9.96 -10.88 -6.45
CA ASP A 191 -10.11 -11.23 -7.87
C ASP A 191 -10.07 -10.00 -8.77
N ALA A 192 -10.63 -8.87 -8.35
CA ALA A 192 -10.49 -7.62 -9.07
C ALA A 192 -9.04 -7.11 -9.06
N LEU A 193 -8.32 -7.24 -7.94
CA LEU A 193 -6.97 -6.71 -7.81
C LEU A 193 -5.94 -7.47 -8.67
N VAL A 194 -6.09 -8.79 -8.82
CA VAL A 194 -5.17 -9.58 -9.66
C VAL A 194 -5.19 -9.12 -11.12
N GLU A 195 -6.23 -8.41 -11.56
CA GLU A 195 -6.28 -7.84 -12.90
C GLU A 195 -5.14 -6.86 -13.18
N ALA A 196 -4.63 -6.16 -12.16
CA ALA A 196 -3.48 -5.26 -12.26
C ALA A 196 -2.14 -5.96 -12.44
N SER A 197 -2.05 -7.29 -12.28
CA SER A 197 -0.81 -8.06 -12.46
C SER A 197 -0.18 -7.94 -13.86
N ILE A 198 -0.97 -7.52 -14.86
CA ILE A 198 -0.47 -7.29 -16.23
C ILE A 198 0.24 -5.94 -16.39
N LEU A 199 0.13 -5.04 -15.40
CA LEU A 199 0.74 -3.71 -15.46
C LEU A 199 2.22 -3.81 -15.09
N ARG A 200 3.07 -3.22 -15.94
CA ARG A 200 4.51 -3.20 -15.71
C ARG A 200 4.82 -2.46 -14.40
N GLY A 201 5.57 -3.11 -13.52
CA GLY A 201 5.96 -2.54 -12.23
C GLY A 201 4.83 -2.50 -11.20
N PHE A 202 3.70 -3.19 -11.42
CA PHE A 202 2.69 -3.32 -10.36
C PHE A 202 3.25 -4.12 -9.19
N TYR A 203 3.36 -3.45 -8.05
CA TYR A 203 3.96 -3.97 -6.84
C TYR A 203 2.94 -4.72 -5.95
N GLY A 204 1.65 -4.37 -6.06
CA GLY A 204 0.58 -4.87 -5.22
C GLY A 204 -0.10 -3.73 -4.46
N GLY A 205 -0.34 -3.91 -3.17
CA GLY A 205 -0.92 -2.86 -2.35
C GLY A 205 -0.91 -3.10 -0.86
N TYR A 206 -1.41 -2.12 -0.12
CA TYR A 206 -1.50 -2.17 1.35
C TYR A 206 -2.86 -1.70 1.84
N ILE A 207 -3.28 -2.25 2.97
CA ILE A 207 -4.47 -1.86 3.71
C ILE A 207 -4.00 -1.32 5.06
N LEU A 208 -4.24 -0.03 5.35
CA LEU A 208 -3.68 0.61 6.54
C LEU A 208 -4.31 0.08 7.83
N ARG A 209 -5.64 -0.04 7.87
CA ARG A 209 -6.39 -0.58 9.01
C ARG A 209 -7.29 -1.75 8.62
N ILE A 210 -7.40 -2.74 9.49
CA ILE A 210 -8.45 -3.77 9.40
C ILE A 210 -9.38 -3.56 10.59
N ASP A 211 -10.68 -3.68 10.39
CA ASP A 211 -11.70 -3.52 11.43
C ASP A 211 -11.76 -4.77 12.34
N THR A 212 -10.63 -5.07 12.99
CA THR A 212 -10.44 -6.16 13.96
C THR A 212 -10.07 -5.61 15.34
N LEU A 213 -10.04 -6.48 16.34
CA LEU A 213 -9.57 -6.15 17.70
C LEU A 213 -8.09 -5.71 17.70
N ASP A 214 -7.30 -6.16 16.74
CA ASP A 214 -5.87 -5.93 16.65
C ASP A 214 -5.57 -4.61 15.92
N LYS A 215 -5.63 -3.50 16.67
CA LYS A 215 -5.45 -2.12 16.17
C LYS A 215 -4.22 -1.92 15.28
N TYR A 216 -3.12 -2.65 15.54
CA TYR A 216 -1.85 -2.39 14.87
C TYR A 216 -1.61 -3.18 13.59
N TYR A 217 -2.52 -4.06 13.19
CA TYR A 217 -2.32 -4.80 11.95
C TYR A 217 -2.71 -4.01 10.71
N SER A 218 -1.81 -4.10 9.73
CA SER A 218 -2.04 -3.66 8.37
C SER A 218 -2.02 -4.87 7.43
N GLY A 219 -2.77 -4.78 6.34
CA GLY A 219 -2.83 -5.81 5.32
C GLY A 219 -1.82 -5.55 4.21
N LYS A 220 -1.14 -6.61 3.75
CA LYS A 220 -0.27 -6.58 2.58
C LYS A 220 -0.90 -7.40 1.46
N LEU A 221 -1.06 -6.77 0.30
CA LEU A 221 -1.57 -7.36 -0.93
C LEU A 221 -0.37 -7.66 -1.84
N SER A 222 0.09 -8.91 -1.83
CA SER A 222 1.27 -9.34 -2.58
C SER A 222 0.88 -10.10 -3.84
N LEU A 223 1.59 -9.87 -4.94
CA LEU A 223 1.49 -10.73 -6.12
C LEU A 223 2.35 -11.96 -5.97
N LEU A 224 1.74 -13.13 -6.12
CA LEU A 224 2.42 -14.42 -6.13
C LEU A 224 2.36 -15.02 -7.53
N ARG A 225 3.50 -15.54 -7.98
CA ARG A 225 3.56 -16.37 -9.18
C ARG A 225 3.10 -17.79 -8.82
N ASP A 226 2.29 -18.38 -9.68
CA ASP A 226 1.88 -19.78 -9.60
C ASP A 226 2.14 -20.48 -10.94
N ALA A 227 2.36 -21.79 -10.89
CA ALA A 227 2.55 -22.63 -12.08
C ALA A 227 1.21 -23.13 -12.64
N GLU A 228 0.19 -23.18 -11.78
CA GLU A 228 -1.10 -23.80 -12.09
C GLU A 228 -2.27 -22.93 -11.59
N ASP A 229 -3.45 -23.20 -12.15
CA ASP A 229 -4.70 -22.62 -11.66
C ASP A 229 -5.11 -23.33 -10.35
N ARG A 230 -5.00 -22.63 -9.23
CA ARG A 230 -5.37 -23.13 -7.91
C ARG A 230 -6.61 -22.40 -7.41
N LYS A 231 -7.61 -23.17 -6.99
CA LYS A 231 -8.80 -22.61 -6.32
C LYS A 231 -8.43 -22.12 -4.92
N SER A 232 -8.88 -20.92 -4.59
CA SER A 232 -8.76 -20.34 -3.25
C SER A 232 -9.74 -21.00 -2.27
N SER A 233 -9.29 -21.32 -1.06
CA SER A 233 -10.11 -21.79 0.06
C SER A 233 -10.28 -20.73 1.15
N ASN A 234 -10.64 -19.51 0.72
CA ASN A 234 -10.73 -18.35 1.61
C ASN A 234 -11.84 -18.52 2.65
N LYS A 235 -11.57 -18.11 3.89
CA LYS A 235 -12.56 -18.07 4.97
C LYS A 235 -12.86 -16.65 5.45
N SER A 236 -11.86 -15.76 5.44
CA SER A 236 -12.00 -14.36 5.86
C SER A 236 -10.85 -13.55 5.30
N LEU A 237 -11.15 -12.34 4.79
CA LEU A 237 -10.12 -11.38 4.42
C LEU A 237 -9.35 -10.85 5.65
N PHE A 238 -9.86 -11.01 6.87
CA PHE A 238 -9.21 -10.50 8.10
C PHE A 238 -8.04 -11.37 8.58
N PHE A 239 -7.90 -12.58 8.03
CA PHE A 239 -6.86 -13.52 8.47
C PHE A 239 -5.87 -13.84 7.37
N TRP A 240 -6.35 -14.46 6.31
CA TRP A 240 -5.56 -14.87 5.16
C TRP A 240 -6.49 -15.19 4.01
N ALA A 241 -6.17 -14.66 2.83
CA ALA A 241 -6.94 -14.94 1.63
C ALA A 241 -6.10 -14.79 0.37
N THR A 242 -6.52 -15.47 -0.69
CA THR A 242 -5.92 -15.35 -2.02
C THR A 242 -7.00 -15.14 -3.08
N SER A 243 -6.70 -14.38 -4.12
CA SER A 243 -7.54 -14.35 -5.33
C SER A 243 -7.54 -15.71 -6.04
N LYS A 244 -8.39 -15.83 -7.05
CA LYS A 244 -8.20 -16.81 -8.13
C LYS A 244 -6.87 -16.57 -8.85
N SER A 245 -6.34 -17.63 -9.44
CA SER A 245 -5.20 -17.51 -10.37
C SER A 245 -5.65 -16.85 -11.67
N LYS A 246 -4.89 -15.85 -12.12
CA LYS A 246 -5.02 -15.21 -13.43
C LYS A 246 -3.90 -15.68 -14.34
N LYS A 247 -4.23 -16.28 -15.47
CA LYS A 247 -3.27 -16.63 -16.51
C LYS A 247 -2.78 -15.37 -17.22
N VAL A 248 -1.46 -15.16 -17.29
CA VAL A 248 -0.86 -14.01 -17.99
C VAL A 248 -0.15 -14.46 -19.27
N SER A 249 0.49 -15.63 -19.25
CA SER A 249 1.03 -16.28 -20.44
C SER A 249 0.98 -17.80 -20.28
N GLU A 250 1.43 -18.54 -21.30
CA GLU A 250 1.55 -20.00 -21.19
C GLU A 250 2.47 -20.38 -20.00
N GLY A 251 1.97 -21.25 -19.12
CA GLY A 251 2.69 -21.67 -17.91
C GLY A 251 2.93 -20.59 -16.85
N LEU A 252 2.28 -19.41 -16.95
CA LEU A 252 2.45 -18.31 -16.00
C LEU A 252 1.10 -17.82 -15.47
N TYR A 253 0.90 -18.03 -14.18
CA TYR A 253 -0.25 -17.52 -13.45
C TYR A 253 0.20 -16.56 -12.35
N PHE A 254 -0.64 -15.56 -12.07
CA PHE A 254 -0.50 -14.70 -10.91
C PHE A 254 -1.73 -14.84 -10.02
N LYS A 255 -1.54 -14.68 -8.72
CA LYS A 255 -2.61 -14.49 -7.75
C LYS A 255 -2.22 -13.39 -6.78
N THR A 256 -3.21 -12.72 -6.23
CA THR A 256 -3.01 -11.78 -5.14
C THR A 256 -3.20 -12.50 -3.82
N GLN A 257 -2.29 -12.31 -2.88
CA GLN A 257 -2.40 -12.80 -1.51
C GLN A 257 -2.57 -11.62 -0.56
N LEU A 258 -3.53 -11.72 0.35
CA LEU A 258 -3.69 -10.85 1.50
C LEU A 258 -3.19 -11.56 2.75
N THR A 259 -2.15 -10.97 3.37
CA THR A 259 -1.66 -11.33 4.70
C THR A 259 -1.69 -10.09 5.59
N HIS A 260 -1.49 -10.28 6.90
CA HIS A 260 -1.53 -9.16 7.85
C HIS A 260 -0.37 -9.18 8.85
N SER A 261 0.14 -8.00 9.24
CA SER A 261 1.25 -7.81 10.20
C SER A 261 1.30 -6.39 10.74
N GLU A 262 1.78 -6.19 11.98
CA GLU A 262 2.10 -4.83 12.50
C GLU A 262 3.25 -4.20 11.73
N SER A 263 4.20 -5.02 11.25
CA SER A 263 5.36 -4.54 10.49
C SER A 263 5.03 -4.18 9.04
N TYR A 264 3.84 -4.48 8.52
CA TYR A 264 3.58 -4.26 7.10
C TYR A 264 3.53 -2.80 6.68
N PHE A 265 3.06 -1.90 7.55
CA PHE A 265 3.08 -0.48 7.19
C PHE A 265 4.52 0.07 7.10
N SER A 266 5.41 -0.35 7.99
CA SER A 266 6.83 0.06 7.93
C SER A 266 7.57 -0.64 6.79
N GLU A 267 7.29 -1.92 6.53
CA GLU A 267 7.80 -2.67 5.39
C GLU A 267 7.44 -1.96 4.07
N PHE A 268 6.17 -1.55 3.91
CA PHE A 268 5.73 -0.79 2.74
C PHE A 268 6.56 0.48 2.52
N ALA A 269 6.81 1.23 3.59
CA ALA A 269 7.56 2.47 3.52
C ALA A 269 8.99 2.22 2.99
N PHE A 270 9.67 1.20 3.51
CA PHE A 270 11.02 0.86 3.06
C PHE A 270 11.04 0.20 1.68
N ASP A 271 10.01 -0.57 1.33
CA ASP A 271 9.85 -1.13 -0.02
C ASP A 271 9.70 -0.02 -1.07
N ILE A 272 8.96 1.06 -0.78
CA ILE A 272 8.91 2.24 -1.66
C ILE A 272 10.30 2.81 -1.88
N ILE A 273 11.11 2.99 -0.83
CA ILE A 273 12.49 3.50 -0.99
C ILE A 273 13.33 2.55 -1.84
N ALA A 274 13.21 1.24 -1.62
CA ALA A 274 13.96 0.25 -2.39
C ALA A 274 13.53 0.23 -3.87
N LEU A 275 12.23 0.36 -4.16
CA LEU A 275 11.68 0.47 -5.52
C LEU A 275 12.22 1.73 -6.20
N LEU A 276 12.16 2.88 -5.52
CA LEU A 276 12.66 4.16 -6.04
C LEU A 276 14.17 4.16 -6.32
N LYS A 277 14.93 3.34 -5.59
CA LYS A 277 16.38 3.15 -5.80
C LYS A 277 16.71 2.03 -6.79
N GLY A 278 15.74 1.22 -7.20
CA GLY A 278 15.96 0.02 -8.01
C GLY A 278 16.67 -1.11 -7.26
N THR A 279 16.62 -1.13 -5.93
CA THR A 279 17.24 -2.15 -5.06
C THR A 279 16.21 -3.08 -4.42
N TYR A 280 14.95 -3.01 -4.83
CA TYR A 280 13.89 -3.87 -4.31
C TYR A 280 14.08 -5.30 -4.80
N HIS A 281 14.02 -6.25 -3.86
CA HIS A 281 14.06 -7.69 -4.13
C HIS A 281 12.78 -8.34 -3.58
N PRO A 282 11.96 -8.97 -4.45
CA PRO A 282 10.77 -9.67 -3.98
C PRO A 282 11.11 -10.72 -2.92
N ASN A 283 10.32 -10.77 -1.85
CA ASN A 283 10.49 -11.68 -0.71
C ASN A 283 11.73 -11.43 0.17
N VAL A 284 12.42 -10.30 -0.01
CA VAL A 284 13.50 -9.86 0.87
C VAL A 284 13.07 -8.57 1.56
N LEU A 285 13.25 -8.51 2.88
CA LEU A 285 12.91 -7.33 3.67
C LEU A 285 13.78 -6.14 3.24
N SER A 286 13.17 -5.02 2.83
CA SER A 286 13.92 -3.84 2.38
C SER A 286 14.67 -3.12 3.51
N SER A 287 14.22 -3.28 4.77
CA SER A 287 14.92 -2.72 5.92
C SER A 287 14.48 -3.32 7.25
N PHE A 288 15.43 -3.50 8.17
CA PHE A 288 15.16 -3.89 9.56
C PHE A 288 14.80 -2.70 10.48
N TYR A 289 14.94 -1.44 10.03
CA TYR A 289 14.67 -0.26 10.87
C TYR A 289 13.20 -0.13 11.31
N GLY A 290 12.28 -0.69 10.52
CA GLY A 290 10.85 -0.69 10.82
C GLY A 290 10.32 -2.02 11.37
N MET A 291 11.18 -3.01 11.58
CA MET A 291 10.76 -4.37 11.91
C MET A 291 10.43 -4.48 13.41
N GLY A 292 9.20 -4.88 13.72
CA GLY A 292 8.73 -4.97 15.09
C GLY A 292 7.24 -5.29 15.20
N THR A 293 6.87 -5.91 16.32
CA THR A 293 5.47 -6.12 16.72
C THR A 293 5.36 -5.91 18.23
N THR A 294 4.14 -5.64 18.69
CA THR A 294 3.79 -5.55 20.11
C THR A 294 4.11 -6.87 20.83
N GLN A 295 3.89 -8.01 20.17
CA GLN A 295 4.22 -9.33 20.76
C GLN A 295 5.74 -9.52 20.94
N TRP A 296 6.56 -9.10 19.97
CA TRP A 296 8.01 -9.16 20.10
C TRP A 296 8.53 -8.23 21.19
N GLU A 297 7.93 -7.04 21.33
CA GLU A 297 8.25 -6.14 22.44
C GLU A 297 7.92 -6.75 23.81
N ALA A 298 6.81 -7.49 23.89
CA ALA A 298 6.43 -8.24 25.10
C ALA A 298 7.29 -9.50 25.33
N GLY A 299 8.29 -9.78 24.49
CA GLY A 299 9.20 -10.92 24.64
C GLY A 299 8.72 -12.23 23.99
N HIS A 300 7.64 -12.21 23.20
CA HIS A 300 7.21 -13.38 22.43
C HIS A 300 8.09 -13.58 21.19
N THR A 301 8.37 -14.83 20.85
CA THR A 301 9.21 -15.21 19.69
C THR A 301 8.43 -15.28 18.38
N ALA A 302 7.10 -15.33 18.44
CA ALA A 302 6.20 -15.40 17.29
C ALA A 302 5.02 -14.45 17.48
N ASP A 303 4.55 -13.85 16.38
CA ASP A 303 3.27 -13.15 16.34
C ASP A 303 2.16 -14.20 16.17
N ILE A 304 1.44 -14.50 17.27
CA ILE A 304 0.35 -15.48 17.26
C ILE A 304 -0.95 -14.75 16.98
N ARG A 305 -1.66 -15.21 15.96
CA ARG A 305 -2.93 -14.63 15.53
C ARG A 305 -3.96 -15.72 15.37
N TYR A 306 -5.15 -15.49 15.90
CA TYR A 306 -6.23 -16.46 15.88
C TYR A 306 -7.30 -16.05 14.88
N PHE A 307 -7.75 -17.01 14.07
CA PHE A 307 -8.84 -16.79 13.10
C PHE A 307 -10.15 -16.32 13.77
N LYS A 308 -10.40 -16.78 15.01
CA LYS A 308 -11.50 -16.33 15.86
C LYS A 308 -10.97 -15.97 17.25
N PRO A 309 -10.56 -14.72 17.47
CA PRO A 309 -10.01 -14.28 18.76
C PRO A 309 -10.98 -14.52 19.92
N ASP A 310 -12.29 -14.33 19.69
CA ASP A 310 -13.33 -14.53 20.72
C ASP A 310 -13.45 -15.99 21.18
N ASP A 311 -13.21 -16.96 20.28
CA ASP A 311 -13.23 -18.39 20.65
C ASP A 311 -12.05 -18.72 21.57
N VAL A 312 -10.89 -18.12 21.33
CA VAL A 312 -9.71 -18.29 22.18
C VAL A 312 -9.89 -17.60 23.52
N LYS A 313 -10.43 -16.37 23.52
CA LYS A 313 -10.77 -15.67 24.75
C LYS A 313 -11.74 -16.49 25.60
N ARG A 314 -12.80 -17.02 24.98
CA ARG A 314 -13.77 -17.89 25.67
C ARG A 314 -13.10 -19.15 26.22
N TYR A 315 -12.27 -19.82 25.43
CA TYR A 315 -11.51 -21.00 25.87
C TYR A 315 -10.59 -20.69 27.06
N GLN A 316 -9.91 -19.53 27.05
CA GLN A 316 -9.07 -19.08 28.15
C GLN A 316 -9.89 -18.79 29.41
N GLU A 317 -11.00 -18.06 29.27
CA GLU A 317 -11.92 -17.77 30.38
C GLU A 317 -12.54 -19.05 30.98
N GLU A 318 -12.88 -20.03 30.14
CA GLU A 318 -13.40 -21.34 30.56
C GLU A 318 -12.31 -22.15 31.29
N ASN A 319 -11.08 -22.18 30.76
CA ASN A 319 -9.94 -22.82 31.42
C ASN A 319 -9.60 -22.17 32.76
N GLU A 320 -9.58 -20.83 32.84
CA GLU A 320 -9.31 -20.13 34.09
C GLU A 320 -10.34 -20.47 35.17
N LYS A 321 -11.62 -20.56 34.80
CA LYS A 321 -12.68 -21.02 35.71
C LYS A 321 -12.47 -22.46 36.18
N PHE A 322 -11.95 -23.33 35.31
CA PHE A 322 -11.67 -24.73 35.65
C PHE A 322 -10.46 -24.89 36.56
N PHE A 323 -9.38 -24.14 36.32
CA PHE A 323 -8.13 -24.25 37.08
C PHE A 323 -8.07 -23.38 38.35
N ASN A 324 -8.83 -22.29 38.40
CA ASN A 324 -8.99 -21.44 39.59
C ASN A 324 -10.47 -21.38 40.00
N PRO A 325 -11.07 -22.50 40.46
CA PRO A 325 -12.40 -22.43 41.04
C PRO A 325 -12.35 -21.48 42.22
N LYS A 326 -13.12 -20.38 42.16
CA LYS A 326 -13.32 -19.54 43.33
C LYS A 326 -13.82 -20.45 44.45
N THR A 327 -13.05 -20.48 45.54
CA THR A 327 -13.46 -21.13 46.79
C THR A 327 -14.52 -20.20 47.39
N ASP A 328 -15.77 -20.58 47.20
CA ASP A 328 -16.91 -19.97 47.90
C ASP A 328 -16.89 -20.32 49.39
#